data_AF-A0A3M2D121-F1
#
_entry.id   AF-A0A3M2D121-F1
#
_cell.length_a   1.000
_cell.length_b   1.000
_cell.length_c   1.000
_cell.angle_alpha   90.00
_cell.angle_beta   90.00
_cell.angle_gamma   90.00
#
_symmetry.space_group_name_H-M   'P 1'
#
loop_
_entity.id
_entity.type
_entity.pdbx_description
1 polymer ?
#
loop_
_entity_poly.entity_id
_entity_poly.type
_entity_poly.pdbx_seq_one_letter_code
_entity_poly.pdbx_strand_id
1 'polypeptide(L)'
;MRIQLLIHSRKEEMMKRTMRLSLMGLLGWFFAGSVSLTHAYPNGPLWYVTDIGPYCAGCHASTSTKQIPEHPKEFAEQWTIEKKHFADIQKAQAYQDLSPDQKDQLIAAIKEVDAHAAITLDAPSSVKAGQQFAVTVTTQGGAGPVIGVALVDNDLRFQSRPIASTGFLIKAPPKIFGPDGKQQKKWNEMRYNKLDGNINFAIVFGVGADLKNKTFDSTKVQWTLRAPVDPGTYTMAAVFFYGTEKASPLGTVEQLGRKMPKGGFLAHSGRIMFSKVHTITVR
;
A
#
# COMPACT_ATOMS: atom_id res chain seq x y z
N MET A 1 51.61 14.51 56.88
CA MET A 1 50.36 15.10 56.35
C MET A 1 50.45 15.64 54.90
N ARG A 2 51.52 15.38 54.12
CA ARG A 2 51.67 15.87 52.72
C ARG A 2 51.43 14.82 51.62
N ILE A 3 51.39 13.52 51.96
CA ILE A 3 51.26 12.44 50.97
C ILE A 3 49.78 12.13 50.63
N GLN A 4 48.86 12.28 51.58
CA GLN A 4 47.42 12.03 51.34
C GLN A 4 46.76 13.06 50.40
N LEU A 5 47.22 14.32 50.42
CA LEU A 5 46.70 15.38 49.54
C LEU A 5 47.08 15.19 48.06
N LEU A 6 48.28 14.66 47.79
CA LEU A 6 48.76 14.36 46.43
C LEU A 6 48.01 13.19 45.76
N ILE A 7 47.57 12.21 46.56
CA ILE A 7 46.81 11.05 46.05
C ILE A 7 45.36 11.45 45.72
N HIS A 8 44.76 12.36 46.49
CA HIS A 8 43.41 12.85 46.22
C HIS A 8 43.36 13.74 44.96
N SER A 9 44.34 14.64 44.79
CA SER A 9 44.48 15.49 43.60
C SER A 9 44.66 14.70 42.31
N ARG A 10 45.47 13.62 42.32
CA ARG A 10 45.67 12.77 41.15
C ARG A 10 44.43 11.95 40.76
N LYS A 11 43.59 11.57 41.72
CA LYS A 11 42.34 10.84 41.43
C LYS A 11 41.29 11.75 40.79
N GLU A 12 41.17 13.01 41.23
CA GLU A 12 40.26 13.97 40.61
C GLU A 12 40.66 14.35 39.18
N GLU A 13 41.96 14.55 38.94
CA GLU A 13 42.47 14.95 37.63
C GLU A 13 42.36 13.82 36.60
N MET A 14 42.55 12.57 37.04
CA MET A 14 42.36 11.39 36.22
C MET A 14 40.87 11.13 35.91
N MET A 15 39.96 11.37 36.87
CA MET A 15 38.49 11.32 36.65
C MET A 15 38.03 12.40 35.66
N LYS A 16 38.53 13.63 35.80
CA LYS A 16 38.21 14.74 34.88
C LYS A 16 38.74 14.50 33.46
N ARG A 17 39.86 13.78 33.30
CA ARG A 17 40.38 13.36 31.98
C ARG A 17 39.59 12.21 31.36
N THR A 18 39.16 11.21 32.15
CA THR A 18 38.31 10.12 31.63
C THR A 18 36.92 10.62 31.25
N MET A 19 36.37 11.60 31.98
CA MET A 19 35.06 12.19 31.70
C MET A 19 35.04 13.16 30.51
N ARG A 20 36.20 13.68 30.08
CA ARG A 20 36.32 14.51 28.87
C ARG A 20 36.56 13.69 27.60
N LEU A 21 37.19 12.52 27.70
CA LEU A 21 37.39 11.60 26.57
C LEU A 21 36.12 10.78 26.24
N SER A 22 35.23 10.56 27.20
CA SER A 22 33.93 9.93 26.96
C SER A 22 32.89 10.86 26.32
N LEU A 23 33.06 12.18 26.39
CA LEU A 23 32.09 13.14 25.84
C LEU A 23 32.35 13.52 24.37
N MET A 24 33.57 13.32 23.87
CA MET A 24 33.90 13.57 22.45
C MET A 24 33.74 12.35 21.53
N GLY A 25 33.62 11.13 22.08
CA GLY A 25 33.38 9.90 21.31
C GLY A 25 31.90 9.58 21.05
N LEU A 26 30.97 10.32 21.68
CA LEU A 26 29.53 10.03 21.64
C LEU A 26 28.72 10.99 20.74
N LEU A 27 29.37 11.97 20.11
CA LEU A 27 28.74 12.96 19.22
C LEU A 27 28.94 12.67 17.73
N GLY A 28 29.65 11.60 17.36
CA GLY A 28 29.97 11.25 15.97
C GLY A 28 29.08 10.16 15.34
N TRP A 29 28.10 9.62 16.08
CA TRP A 29 27.38 8.39 15.70
C TRP A 29 25.85 8.50 15.81
N PHE A 30 25.27 9.70 15.61
CA PHE A 30 23.81 9.89 15.60
C PHE A 30 23.25 10.68 14.41
N PHE A 31 24.03 10.82 13.33
CA PHE A 31 23.52 11.29 12.03
C PHE A 31 23.73 10.25 10.92
N ALA A 32 23.66 8.95 11.26
CA ALA A 32 23.20 7.97 10.28
C ALA A 32 21.70 8.23 10.11
N GLY A 33 21.32 8.73 8.94
CA GLY A 33 19.94 9.08 8.61
C GLY A 33 18.99 8.00 9.08
N SER A 34 17.88 8.43 9.67
CA SER A 34 16.81 7.56 10.12
C SER A 34 16.36 6.69 8.94
N VAL A 35 16.96 5.51 8.83
CA VAL A 35 16.43 4.41 8.03
C VAL A 35 15.06 4.18 8.65
N SER A 36 14.01 4.46 7.90
CA SER A 36 12.66 4.06 8.27
C SER A 36 12.70 2.55 8.52
N LEU A 37 12.80 2.16 9.78
CA LEU A 37 12.72 0.77 10.22
C LEU A 37 11.26 0.35 10.04
N THR A 38 10.94 -0.10 8.83
CA THR A 38 9.66 -0.72 8.53
C THR A 38 9.63 -2.07 9.24
N HIS A 39 8.76 -2.21 10.22
CA HIS A 39 8.55 -3.46 10.93
C HIS A 39 7.56 -4.33 10.15
N ALA A 40 7.83 -5.64 10.06
CA ALA A 40 6.78 -6.61 9.73
C ALA A 40 5.65 -6.51 10.77
N TYR A 41 4.40 -6.68 10.35
CA TYR A 41 3.25 -6.52 11.24
C TYR A 41 3.27 -7.61 12.33
N PRO A 42 3.42 -7.24 13.63
CA PRO A 42 3.71 -8.21 14.69
C PRO A 42 2.55 -9.16 15.00
N ASN A 43 1.36 -8.85 14.48
CA ASN A 43 0.14 -9.64 14.69
C ASN A 43 -0.31 -10.39 13.42
N GLY A 44 0.52 -10.42 12.38
CA GLY A 44 0.28 -11.17 11.15
C GLY A 44 1.10 -12.46 11.11
N PRO A 45 0.80 -13.39 10.19
CA PRO A 45 1.72 -14.48 9.90
C PRO A 45 3.13 -13.95 9.62
N LEU A 46 4.17 -14.63 10.09
CA LEU A 46 5.57 -14.14 10.04
C LEU A 46 6.11 -13.89 8.62
N TRP A 47 5.40 -14.38 7.60
CA TRP A 47 5.70 -14.18 6.19
C TRP A 47 5.06 -12.93 5.58
N TYR A 48 4.28 -12.15 6.35
CA TYR A 48 3.88 -10.78 6.00
C TYR A 48 5.05 -9.81 6.23
N VAL A 49 6.03 -9.84 5.33
CA VAL A 49 7.15 -8.91 5.32
C VAL A 49 6.79 -7.71 4.44
N THR A 50 5.65 -7.13 4.74
CA THR A 50 5.08 -5.97 4.03
C THR A 50 4.54 -4.96 5.02
N ASP A 51 4.75 -3.69 4.73
CA ASP A 51 4.14 -2.54 5.38
C ASP A 51 3.12 -1.84 4.47
N ILE A 52 2.79 -2.43 3.31
CA ILE A 52 1.58 -2.09 2.57
C ILE A 52 0.40 -2.73 3.30
N GLY A 53 -0.17 -1.97 4.24
CA GLY A 53 -1.42 -2.28 4.95
C GLY A 53 -1.78 -3.77 5.06
N PRO A 54 -1.18 -4.55 5.99
CA PRO A 54 -1.45 -5.98 6.15
C PRO A 54 -2.94 -6.33 6.30
N TYR A 55 -3.74 -5.38 6.78
CA TYR A 55 -5.20 -5.50 6.86
C TYR A 55 -5.89 -5.62 5.49
N CYS A 56 -5.36 -4.96 4.45
CA CYS A 56 -5.83 -5.13 3.07
C CYS A 56 -5.48 -6.52 2.54
N ALA A 57 -4.33 -7.06 2.96
CA ALA A 57 -3.86 -8.38 2.56
C ALA A 57 -4.68 -9.53 3.14
N GLY A 58 -5.47 -9.33 4.20
CA GLY A 58 -6.46 -10.32 4.63
C GLY A 58 -7.71 -10.33 3.74
N CYS A 59 -8.22 -9.14 3.43
CA CYS A 59 -9.57 -8.94 2.87
C CYS A 59 -9.65 -8.81 1.34
N HIS A 60 -8.53 -8.83 0.61
CA HIS A 60 -8.53 -8.72 -0.86
C HIS A 60 -8.01 -10.01 -1.50
N ALA A 61 -8.59 -10.46 -2.60
CA ALA A 61 -8.05 -11.56 -3.40
C ALA A 61 -6.98 -11.07 -4.39
N SER A 62 -5.94 -11.87 -4.62
CA SER A 62 -4.89 -11.61 -5.62
C SER A 62 -5.45 -11.87 -7.01
N THR A 63 -5.16 -10.96 -7.94
CA THR A 63 -5.53 -11.17 -9.35
C THR A 63 -4.61 -12.17 -10.06
N SER A 64 -3.47 -12.55 -9.46
CA SER A 64 -2.56 -13.53 -10.02
C SER A 64 -1.71 -14.21 -8.95
N THR A 65 -1.44 -15.51 -9.11
CA THR A 65 -0.44 -16.23 -8.30
C THR A 65 0.98 -15.72 -8.50
N LYS A 66 1.25 -15.03 -9.63
CA LYS A 66 2.55 -14.38 -9.89
C LYS A 66 2.90 -13.26 -8.92
N GLN A 67 1.93 -12.77 -8.14
CA GLN A 67 2.14 -11.80 -7.07
C GLN A 67 2.61 -12.46 -5.75
N ILE A 68 2.67 -13.79 -5.71
CA ILE A 68 3.06 -14.58 -4.54
C ILE A 68 4.07 -15.69 -4.93
N PRO A 69 5.14 -15.39 -5.70
CA PRO A 69 6.12 -16.40 -6.13
C PRO A 69 6.97 -16.94 -4.97
N GLU A 70 7.03 -16.22 -3.85
CA GLU A 70 7.84 -16.56 -2.68
C GLU A 70 7.25 -17.68 -1.81
N HIS A 71 6.02 -18.12 -2.11
CA HIS A 71 5.33 -19.19 -1.38
C HIS A 71 5.07 -20.42 -2.27
N PRO A 72 4.85 -21.61 -1.66
CA PRO A 72 4.38 -22.78 -2.39
C PRO A 72 3.13 -22.49 -3.21
N LYS A 73 3.01 -23.17 -4.36
CA LYS A 73 1.92 -22.94 -5.31
C LYS A 73 0.54 -23.09 -4.66
N GLU A 74 0.36 -24.12 -3.83
CA GLU A 74 -0.89 -24.44 -3.16
C GLU A 74 -1.32 -23.31 -2.22
N PHE A 75 -0.34 -22.66 -1.59
CA PHE A 75 -0.56 -21.51 -0.74
C PHE A 75 -0.97 -20.29 -1.56
N ALA A 76 -0.22 -19.98 -2.63
CA ALA A 76 -0.52 -18.86 -3.51
C ALA A 76 -1.93 -18.99 -4.12
N GLU A 77 -2.35 -20.21 -4.46
CA GLU A 77 -3.69 -20.51 -4.97
C GLU A 77 -4.80 -20.14 -3.96
N GLN A 78 -4.61 -20.31 -2.65
CA GLN A 78 -5.63 -19.92 -1.64
C GLN A 78 -5.91 -18.42 -1.60
N TRP A 79 -5.04 -17.62 -2.19
CA TRP A 79 -5.18 -16.17 -2.23
C TRP A 79 -5.79 -15.66 -3.54
N THR A 80 -6.05 -16.51 -4.53
CA THR A 80 -6.68 -16.09 -5.79
C THR A 80 -8.18 -15.83 -5.63
N ILE A 81 -8.74 -15.15 -6.63
CA ILE A 81 -10.17 -14.82 -6.68
C ILE A 81 -11.03 -16.08 -6.57
N GLU A 82 -10.65 -17.15 -7.27
CA GLU A 82 -11.42 -18.39 -7.36
C GLU A 82 -11.47 -19.14 -6.05
N LYS A 83 -10.31 -19.33 -5.40
CA LYS A 83 -10.20 -20.13 -4.17
C LYS A 83 -10.58 -19.36 -2.92
N LYS A 84 -10.58 -18.03 -2.98
CA LYS A 84 -10.94 -17.14 -1.87
C LYS A 84 -12.36 -16.63 -2.01
N HIS A 85 -12.58 -15.66 -2.89
CA HIS A 85 -13.85 -14.95 -3.00
C HIS A 85 -14.97 -15.80 -3.63
N PHE A 86 -14.72 -16.48 -4.75
CA PHE A 86 -15.76 -17.31 -5.37
C PHE A 86 -16.10 -18.53 -4.51
N ALA A 87 -15.12 -19.09 -3.79
CA ALA A 87 -15.38 -20.11 -2.79
C ALA A 87 -16.28 -19.61 -1.65
N ASP A 88 -16.09 -18.37 -1.19
CA ASP A 88 -16.94 -17.75 -0.17
C ASP A 88 -18.37 -17.54 -0.67
N ILE A 89 -18.56 -17.03 -1.90
CA ILE A 89 -19.90 -16.88 -2.51
C ILE A 89 -20.65 -18.21 -2.52
N GLN A 90 -19.95 -19.32 -2.74
CA GLN A 90 -20.56 -20.63 -2.77
C GLN A 90 -20.91 -21.17 -1.37
N LYS A 91 -20.07 -20.94 -0.36
CA LYS A 91 -20.11 -21.67 0.92
C LYS A 91 -20.44 -20.82 2.16
N ALA A 92 -20.10 -19.54 2.15
CA ALA A 92 -20.18 -18.71 3.34
C ALA A 92 -21.65 -18.38 3.70
N GLN A 93 -21.90 -18.25 5.00
CA GLN A 93 -23.23 -17.95 5.56
C GLN A 93 -23.90 -16.73 4.92
N ALA A 94 -23.09 -15.72 4.55
CA ALA A 94 -23.56 -14.45 3.98
C ALA A 94 -24.29 -14.60 2.63
N TYR A 95 -24.14 -15.73 1.94
CA TYR A 95 -24.73 -15.99 0.63
C TYR A 95 -25.73 -17.16 0.63
N GLN A 96 -26.14 -17.67 1.79
CA GLN A 96 -27.05 -18.83 1.88
C GLN A 96 -28.46 -18.55 1.39
N ASP A 97 -28.89 -17.28 1.41
CA ASP A 97 -30.16 -16.81 0.86
C ASP A 97 -30.16 -16.71 -0.68
N LEU A 98 -29.00 -16.84 -1.33
CA LEU A 98 -28.90 -16.92 -2.79
C LEU A 98 -29.06 -18.35 -3.28
N SER A 99 -29.90 -18.54 -4.30
CA SER A 99 -29.94 -19.79 -5.05
C SER A 99 -28.62 -20.06 -5.78
N PRO A 100 -28.35 -21.30 -6.22
CA PRO A 100 -27.19 -21.61 -7.06
C PRO A 100 -27.08 -20.70 -8.29
N ASP A 101 -28.17 -20.50 -9.01
CA ASP A 101 -28.22 -19.63 -10.19
C ASP A 101 -27.89 -18.17 -9.85
N GLN A 102 -28.37 -17.65 -8.70
CA GLN A 102 -28.06 -16.30 -8.25
C GLN A 102 -26.59 -16.15 -7.87
N LYS A 103 -25.97 -17.18 -7.27
CA LYS A 103 -24.53 -17.19 -6.99
C LYS A 103 -23.72 -17.14 -8.28
N ASP A 104 -24.13 -17.89 -9.30
CA ASP A 104 -23.46 -17.89 -10.60
C ASP A 104 -23.62 -16.55 -11.33
N GLN A 105 -24.81 -15.93 -11.26
CA GLN A 105 -25.04 -14.57 -11.76
C GLN A 105 -24.17 -13.53 -11.05
N LEU A 106 -24.02 -13.62 -9.73
CA LEU A 106 -23.14 -12.74 -8.96
C LEU A 106 -21.68 -12.93 -9.38
N ILE A 107 -21.21 -14.17 -9.50
CA ILE A 107 -19.85 -14.48 -9.97
C ILE A 107 -19.62 -13.93 -11.39
N ALA A 108 -20.59 -14.06 -12.29
CA ALA A 108 -20.49 -13.52 -13.64
C ALA A 108 -20.37 -11.99 -13.65
N ALA A 109 -21.21 -11.30 -12.86
CA ALA A 109 -21.14 -9.84 -12.71
C ALA A 109 -19.77 -9.39 -12.15
N ILE A 110 -19.24 -10.12 -11.19
CA ILE A 110 -17.90 -9.85 -10.62
C ILE A 110 -16.80 -10.04 -11.68
N LYS A 111 -16.86 -11.13 -12.46
CA LYS A 111 -15.90 -11.38 -13.55
C LYS A 111 -15.93 -10.26 -14.59
N GLU A 112 -17.10 -9.69 -14.87
CA GLU A 112 -17.22 -8.55 -15.80
C GLU A 112 -16.50 -7.30 -15.26
N VAL A 113 -16.61 -7.01 -13.97
CA VAL A 113 -15.83 -5.92 -13.32
C VAL A 113 -14.34 -6.21 -13.41
N ASP A 114 -13.92 -7.43 -13.07
CA ASP A 114 -12.52 -7.84 -13.07
C ASP A 114 -11.91 -7.79 -14.49
N ALA A 115 -12.69 -8.13 -15.53
CA ALA A 115 -12.25 -8.07 -16.92
C ALA A 115 -11.95 -6.64 -17.43
N HIS A 116 -12.55 -5.63 -16.80
CA HIS A 116 -12.35 -4.21 -17.13
C HIS A 116 -11.50 -3.46 -16.10
N ALA A 117 -11.01 -4.16 -15.08
CA ALA A 117 -10.12 -3.58 -14.08
C ALA A 117 -8.70 -3.46 -14.67
N ALA A 118 -8.12 -2.27 -14.56
CA ALA A 118 -6.77 -2.01 -15.05
C ALA A 118 -6.04 -0.98 -14.18
N ILE A 119 -4.72 -1.08 -14.18
CA ILE A 119 -3.83 -0.12 -13.55
C ILE A 119 -2.60 0.12 -14.43
N THR A 120 -2.22 1.39 -14.59
CA THR A 120 -0.97 1.79 -15.27
C THR A 120 -0.18 2.75 -14.39
N LEU A 121 1.14 2.66 -14.52
CA LEU A 121 2.10 3.52 -13.83
C LEU A 121 2.94 4.24 -14.89
N ASP A 122 2.90 5.56 -14.89
CA ASP A 122 3.71 6.42 -15.72
C ASP A 122 4.76 7.15 -14.87
N ALA A 123 6.03 6.88 -15.19
CA ALA A 123 7.19 7.42 -14.50
C ALA A 123 8.38 7.49 -15.48
N PRO A 124 9.33 8.42 -15.28
CA PRO A 124 10.54 8.47 -16.09
C PRO A 124 11.38 7.20 -15.89
N SER A 125 12.03 6.73 -16.96
CA SER A 125 12.97 5.60 -16.90
C SER A 125 14.33 5.99 -16.31
N SER A 126 14.63 7.29 -16.21
CA SER A 126 15.86 7.76 -15.59
C SER A 126 15.76 9.20 -15.09
N VAL A 127 16.42 9.46 -13.95
CA VAL A 127 16.47 10.75 -13.26
C VAL A 127 17.85 10.96 -12.66
N LYS A 128 18.20 12.20 -12.32
CA LYS A 128 19.41 12.50 -11.54
C LYS A 128 19.18 12.23 -10.05
N ALA A 129 20.25 11.92 -9.33
CA ALA A 129 20.25 11.84 -7.87
C ALA A 129 19.59 13.07 -7.24
N GLY A 130 18.65 12.86 -6.32
CA GLY A 130 17.91 13.93 -5.64
C GLY A 130 16.96 14.76 -6.53
N GLN A 131 16.79 14.44 -7.81
CA GLN A 131 15.86 15.14 -8.70
C GLN A 131 14.40 14.93 -8.25
N GLN A 132 13.60 16.00 -8.33
CA GLN A 132 12.14 15.87 -8.19
C GLN A 132 11.46 15.54 -9.52
N PHE A 133 10.50 14.63 -9.49
CA PHE A 133 9.73 14.21 -10.66
C PHE A 133 8.31 13.79 -10.27
N ALA A 134 7.40 13.76 -11.24
CA ALA A 134 6.04 13.29 -11.05
C ALA A 134 5.91 11.82 -11.45
N VAL A 135 5.06 11.10 -10.73
CA VAL A 135 4.63 9.74 -11.04
C VAL A 135 3.11 9.76 -11.10
N THR A 136 2.54 9.25 -12.19
CA THR A 136 1.10 9.19 -12.39
C THR A 136 0.65 7.73 -12.41
N VAL A 137 -0.35 7.41 -11.58
CA VAL A 137 -1.05 6.13 -11.63
C VAL A 137 -2.44 6.37 -12.15
N THR A 138 -2.83 5.63 -13.18
CA THR A 138 -4.20 5.62 -13.71
C THR A 138 -4.83 4.29 -13.39
N THR A 139 -6.06 4.30 -12.91
CA THR A 139 -6.85 3.09 -12.69
C THR A 139 -8.12 3.12 -13.53
N GLN A 140 -8.66 1.95 -13.82
CA GLN A 140 -9.98 1.77 -14.40
C GLN A 140 -10.68 0.62 -13.70
N GLY A 141 -12.00 0.75 -13.50
CA GLY A 141 -12.84 -0.28 -12.93
C GLY A 141 -12.92 -0.25 -11.40
N GLY A 142 -13.46 -1.32 -10.85
CA GLY A 142 -13.88 -1.39 -9.45
C GLY A 142 -15.33 -0.96 -9.25
N ALA A 143 -15.93 -1.52 -8.21
CA ALA A 143 -17.33 -1.34 -7.86
C ALA A 143 -17.48 -1.20 -6.35
N GLY A 144 -17.18 0.00 -5.87
CA GLY A 144 -17.35 0.41 -4.50
C GLY A 144 -17.17 1.91 -4.43
N PRO A 145 -17.81 2.64 -3.50
CA PRO A 145 -17.78 4.10 -3.54
C PRO A 145 -16.37 4.67 -3.36
N VAL A 146 -15.39 3.81 -3.07
CA VAL A 146 -13.98 4.14 -3.00
C VAL A 146 -13.12 3.03 -3.62
N ILE A 147 -11.93 3.43 -4.10
CA ILE A 147 -10.80 2.54 -4.38
C ILE A 147 -9.57 3.01 -3.59
N GLY A 148 -8.60 2.13 -3.41
CA GLY A 148 -7.28 2.46 -2.87
C GLY A 148 -6.21 2.40 -3.95
N VAL A 149 -5.26 3.33 -3.92
CA VAL A 149 -4.07 3.32 -4.77
C VAL A 149 -2.83 3.52 -3.92
N ALA A 150 -1.82 2.67 -4.07
CA ALA A 150 -0.55 2.78 -3.37
C ALA A 150 0.64 2.82 -4.32
N LEU A 151 1.72 3.50 -3.92
CA LEU A 151 3.01 3.45 -4.60
C LEU A 151 4.01 2.64 -3.77
N VAL A 152 4.59 1.62 -4.40
CA VAL A 152 5.41 0.57 -3.75
C VAL A 152 6.66 0.26 -4.58
N ASP A 153 7.59 -0.50 -4.01
CA ASP A 153 8.86 -0.88 -4.63
C ASP A 153 8.78 -2.08 -5.59
N ASN A 154 7.85 -3.02 -5.37
CA ASN A 154 7.69 -4.22 -6.18
C ASN A 154 6.22 -4.68 -6.28
N ASP A 155 5.95 -5.72 -7.07
CA ASP A 155 4.62 -6.29 -7.30
C ASP A 155 4.31 -7.56 -6.49
N LEU A 156 5.06 -7.80 -5.43
CA LEU A 156 4.91 -8.95 -4.54
C LEU A 156 3.96 -8.59 -3.40
N ARG A 157 2.86 -9.32 -3.31
CA ARG A 157 1.76 -9.02 -2.38
C ARG A 157 2.19 -8.99 -0.91
N PHE A 158 3.03 -9.94 -0.49
CA PHE A 158 3.42 -10.05 0.93
C PHE A 158 4.83 -9.52 1.22
N GLN A 159 5.53 -9.01 0.20
CA GLN A 159 6.91 -8.51 0.29
C GLN A 159 7.07 -7.05 -0.18
N SER A 160 6.05 -6.47 -0.81
CA SER A 160 6.09 -5.07 -1.24
C SER A 160 6.10 -4.11 -0.05
N ARG A 161 6.75 -2.97 -0.24
CA ARG A 161 6.91 -1.92 0.76
C ARG A 161 6.57 -0.56 0.11
N PRO A 162 6.13 0.46 0.87
CA PRO A 162 6.02 1.83 0.40
C PRO A 162 7.26 2.24 -0.37
N ILE A 163 7.09 2.97 -1.47
CA ILE A 163 8.21 3.40 -2.32
C ILE A 163 9.30 4.18 -1.56
N ALA A 164 8.97 4.77 -0.41
CA ALA A 164 9.93 5.46 0.43
C ALA A 164 10.99 4.52 1.05
N SER A 165 10.69 3.23 1.16
CA SER A 165 11.59 2.20 1.69
C SER A 165 12.80 1.94 0.81
N THR A 166 12.78 2.36 -0.45
CA THR A 166 13.90 2.25 -1.39
C THR A 166 14.64 3.58 -1.61
N GLY A 167 14.39 4.58 -0.75
CA GLY A 167 15.10 5.85 -0.75
C GLY A 167 14.43 6.99 -1.53
N PHE A 168 13.33 6.73 -2.23
CA PHE A 168 12.49 7.80 -2.78
C PHE A 168 11.85 8.61 -1.65
N LEU A 169 11.65 9.91 -1.84
CA LEU A 169 10.88 10.71 -0.89
C LEU A 169 9.65 11.30 -1.54
N ILE A 170 8.49 11.10 -0.90
CA ILE A 170 7.23 11.74 -1.29
C ILE A 170 7.26 13.18 -0.76
N LYS A 171 7.23 14.15 -1.68
CA LYS A 171 7.46 15.57 -1.35
C LYS A 171 6.19 16.34 -0.99
N ALA A 172 5.02 15.82 -1.30
CA ALA A 172 3.74 16.44 -1.04
C ALA A 172 2.62 15.37 -0.96
N PRO A 173 1.45 15.71 -0.37
CA PRO A 173 0.27 14.87 -0.51
C PRO A 173 -0.03 14.56 -1.98
N PRO A 174 -0.49 13.35 -2.31
CA PRO A 174 -0.83 12.99 -3.68
C PRO A 174 -1.97 13.87 -4.21
N LYS A 175 -1.91 14.21 -5.50
CA LYS A 175 -3.05 14.82 -6.20
C LYS A 175 -3.97 13.70 -6.67
N ILE A 176 -5.20 13.70 -6.18
CA ILE A 176 -6.18 12.64 -6.43
C ILE A 176 -7.25 13.19 -7.37
N PHE A 177 -7.57 12.48 -8.44
CA PHE A 177 -8.59 12.86 -9.42
C PHE A 177 -9.63 11.74 -9.52
N GLY A 178 -10.89 12.09 -9.28
CA GLY A 178 -12.01 11.15 -9.34
C GLY A 178 -12.48 10.84 -10.77
N PRO A 179 -13.56 10.06 -10.91
CA PRO A 179 -14.14 9.72 -12.21
C PRO A 179 -14.61 10.92 -13.04
N ASP A 180 -14.98 12.01 -12.39
CA ASP A 180 -15.36 13.28 -13.02
C ASP A 180 -14.15 14.10 -13.51
N GLY A 181 -12.94 13.58 -13.36
CA GLY A 181 -11.68 14.25 -13.71
C GLY A 181 -11.30 15.39 -12.76
N LYS A 182 -12.11 15.69 -11.73
CA LYS A 182 -11.83 16.78 -10.80
C LYS A 182 -10.94 16.33 -9.66
N GLN A 183 -10.10 17.25 -9.19
CA GLN A 183 -9.23 16.98 -8.07
C GLN A 183 -10.04 16.86 -6.77
N GLN A 184 -9.86 15.75 -6.07
CA GLN A 184 -10.41 15.50 -4.74
C GLN A 184 -9.38 15.87 -3.68
N LYS A 185 -9.83 16.53 -2.60
CA LYS A 185 -8.98 16.86 -1.44
C LYS A 185 -9.35 16.08 -0.17
N LYS A 186 -10.57 15.52 -0.14
CA LYS A 186 -11.17 14.85 1.01
C LYS A 186 -10.25 13.86 1.72
N TRP A 187 -9.57 12.97 0.97
CA TRP A 187 -8.65 12.00 1.57
C TRP A 187 -7.50 12.68 2.32
N ASN A 188 -6.81 13.62 1.67
CA ASN A 188 -5.67 14.33 2.25
C ASN A 188 -6.09 15.20 3.45
N GLU A 189 -7.26 15.82 3.39
CA GLU A 189 -7.81 16.67 4.45
C GLU A 189 -8.28 15.90 5.70
N MET A 190 -8.48 14.58 5.60
CA MET A 190 -8.76 13.74 6.77
C MET A 190 -7.50 13.47 7.62
N ARG A 191 -6.30 13.74 7.11
CA ARG A 191 -5.07 13.65 7.90
C ARG A 191 -4.99 14.80 8.88
N TYR A 192 -4.49 14.53 10.08
CA TYR A 192 -4.22 15.59 11.05
C TYR A 192 -3.28 16.64 10.45
N ASN A 193 -3.73 17.90 10.40
CA ASN A 193 -3.12 18.96 9.61
C ASN A 193 -1.71 19.40 10.07
N LYS A 194 -1.22 18.91 11.21
CA LYS A 194 0.16 19.12 11.69
C LYS A 194 1.13 18.01 11.29
N LEU A 195 0.66 16.97 10.60
CA LEU A 195 1.50 15.87 10.13
C LEU A 195 1.95 16.11 8.69
N ASP A 196 3.14 15.59 8.36
CA ASP A 196 3.66 15.62 7.01
C ASP A 196 2.77 14.85 6.03
N GLY A 197 2.73 15.34 4.79
CA GLY A 197 1.95 14.81 3.68
C GLY A 197 2.63 13.72 2.85
N ASN A 198 3.70 13.09 3.37
CA ASN A 198 4.47 12.05 2.70
C ASN A 198 3.73 10.69 2.69
N ILE A 199 2.55 10.65 2.05
CA ILE A 199 1.65 9.49 2.07
C ILE A 199 1.77 8.72 0.75
N ASN A 200 2.17 7.44 0.82
CA ASN A 200 2.28 6.57 -0.35
C ASN A 200 0.94 5.96 -0.79
N PHE A 201 -0.13 6.19 -0.04
CA PHE A 201 -1.46 5.62 -0.25
C PHE A 201 -2.52 6.72 -0.40
N ALA A 202 -3.44 6.51 -1.34
CA ALA A 202 -4.54 7.41 -1.64
C ALA A 202 -5.87 6.65 -1.71
N ILE A 203 -6.93 7.24 -1.15
CA ILE A 203 -8.31 6.82 -1.42
C ILE A 203 -8.91 7.75 -2.46
N VAL A 204 -9.48 7.17 -3.52
CA VAL A 204 -10.29 7.88 -4.52
C VAL A 204 -11.75 7.59 -4.26
N PHE A 205 -12.59 8.63 -4.23
CA PHE A 205 -14.03 8.52 -3.96
C PHE A 205 -14.87 8.57 -5.24
N GLY A 206 -16.09 8.06 -5.15
CA GLY A 206 -17.12 8.17 -6.17
C GLY A 206 -16.98 7.18 -7.32
N VAL A 207 -16.18 6.12 -7.15
CA VAL A 207 -15.95 5.10 -8.18
C VAL A 207 -17.13 4.13 -8.25
N GLY A 208 -17.48 3.72 -9.46
CA GLY A 208 -18.51 2.73 -9.73
C GLY A 208 -18.30 2.00 -11.05
N ALA A 209 -19.16 0.99 -11.23
CA ALA A 209 -19.30 0.25 -12.47
C ALA A 209 -20.80 0.10 -12.77
N ASP A 210 -21.19 0.34 -14.02
CA ASP A 210 -22.51 0.05 -14.53
C ASP A 210 -22.40 -1.08 -15.56
N LEU A 211 -22.74 -2.28 -15.12
CA LEU A 211 -22.63 -3.49 -15.95
C LEU A 211 -23.64 -3.50 -17.10
N LYS A 212 -24.76 -2.80 -16.96
CA LYS A 212 -25.78 -2.72 -18.01
C LYS A 212 -25.28 -1.87 -19.18
N ASN A 213 -24.67 -0.72 -18.85
CA ASN A 213 -24.14 0.21 -19.84
C ASN A 213 -22.65 -0.05 -20.19
N LYS A 214 -22.02 -1.05 -19.55
CA LYS A 214 -20.60 -1.38 -19.69
C LYS A 214 -19.68 -0.19 -19.45
N THR A 215 -20.02 0.63 -18.46
CA THR A 215 -19.19 1.77 -18.06
C THR A 215 -18.44 1.45 -16.78
N PHE A 216 -17.16 1.78 -16.79
CA PHE A 216 -16.23 1.52 -15.70
C PHE A 216 -15.44 2.78 -15.47
N ASP A 217 -15.53 3.34 -14.27
CA ASP A 217 -14.90 4.62 -13.97
C ASP A 217 -13.38 4.53 -14.10
N SER A 218 -12.77 5.62 -14.59
CA SER A 218 -11.31 5.78 -14.59
C SER A 218 -10.90 6.88 -13.62
N THR A 219 -9.78 6.69 -12.93
CA THR A 219 -9.28 7.65 -11.96
C THR A 219 -7.77 7.85 -12.12
N LYS A 220 -7.25 8.90 -11.50
CA LYS A 220 -5.83 9.22 -11.55
C LYS A 220 -5.31 9.67 -10.19
N VAL A 221 -4.14 9.19 -9.81
CA VAL A 221 -3.41 9.68 -8.62
C VAL A 221 -1.99 10.06 -9.04
N GLN A 222 -1.54 11.24 -8.62
CA GLN A 222 -0.20 11.73 -8.94
C GLN A 222 0.61 11.97 -7.67
N TRP A 223 1.80 11.38 -7.61
CA TRP A 223 2.80 11.64 -6.57
C TRP A 223 3.91 12.52 -7.13
N THR A 224 4.41 13.43 -6.29
CA THR A 224 5.68 14.12 -6.53
C THR A 224 6.76 13.48 -5.68
N LEU A 225 7.74 12.87 -6.33
CA LEU A 225 8.84 12.18 -5.68
C LEU A 225 10.13 12.97 -5.80
N ARG A 226 11.05 12.74 -4.86
CA ARG A 226 12.48 13.02 -5.00
C ARG A 226 13.22 11.69 -5.13
N ALA A 227 14.08 11.58 -6.13
CA ALA A 227 14.92 10.40 -6.35
C ALA A 227 15.88 10.16 -5.16
N PRO A 228 16.28 8.90 -4.92
CA PRO A 228 17.42 8.57 -4.07
C PRO A 228 18.66 9.40 -4.38
N VAL A 229 19.52 9.58 -3.38
CA VAL A 229 20.81 10.27 -3.56
C VAL A 229 21.90 9.33 -4.07
N ASP A 230 21.76 8.03 -3.79
CA ASP A 230 22.69 7.02 -4.27
C ASP A 230 22.33 6.66 -5.72
N PRO A 231 23.29 6.71 -6.65
CA PRO A 231 23.07 6.21 -8.01
C PRO A 231 22.76 4.71 -8.01
N GLY A 232 21.92 4.27 -8.94
CA GLY A 232 21.57 2.86 -9.04
C GLY A 232 20.30 2.59 -9.84
N THR A 233 19.93 1.32 -9.88
CA THR A 233 18.70 0.85 -10.48
C THR A 233 17.69 0.57 -9.38
N TYR A 234 16.53 1.23 -9.48
CA TYR A 234 15.44 1.08 -8.53
C TYR A 234 14.19 0.59 -9.26
N THR A 235 13.29 -0.03 -8.51
CA THR A 235 12.00 -0.49 -9.01
C THR A 235 10.86 0.25 -8.33
N MET A 236 9.75 0.33 -9.04
CA MET A 236 8.52 0.93 -8.57
C MET A 236 7.34 0.21 -9.20
N ALA A 237 6.30 -0.04 -8.42
CA ALA A 237 5.01 -0.50 -8.90
C ALA A 237 3.89 0.31 -8.22
N ALA A 238 2.72 0.29 -8.82
CA ALA A 238 1.51 0.78 -8.19
C ALA A 238 0.60 -0.37 -7.80
N VAL A 239 -0.16 -0.18 -6.73
CA VAL A 239 -1.14 -1.15 -6.23
C VAL A 239 -2.53 -0.54 -6.33
N PHE A 240 -3.45 -1.28 -6.92
CA PHE A 240 -4.86 -0.93 -7.06
C PHE A 240 -5.71 -1.87 -6.21
N PHE A 241 -6.39 -1.30 -5.22
CA PHE A 241 -7.33 -1.96 -4.34
C PHE A 241 -8.75 -1.58 -4.74
N TYR A 242 -9.55 -2.55 -5.16
CA TYR A 242 -10.93 -2.28 -5.58
C TYR A 242 -11.91 -3.36 -5.12
N GLY A 243 -13.15 -2.96 -4.86
CA GLY A 243 -14.26 -3.87 -4.61
C GLY A 243 -14.93 -4.30 -5.92
N THR A 244 -15.74 -5.37 -5.88
CA THR A 244 -16.42 -5.90 -7.07
C THR A 244 -17.91 -6.11 -6.87
N GLU A 245 -18.34 -6.53 -5.68
CA GLU A 245 -19.72 -6.97 -5.45
C GLU A 245 -20.78 -5.89 -5.64
N LYS A 246 -20.47 -4.61 -5.37
CA LYS A 246 -21.48 -3.55 -5.44
C LYS A 246 -21.91 -3.20 -6.86
N ALA A 247 -21.31 -3.82 -7.88
CA ALA A 247 -21.75 -3.74 -9.27
C ALA A 247 -23.05 -4.52 -9.53
N SER A 248 -23.44 -5.42 -8.62
CA SER A 248 -24.63 -6.26 -8.75
C SER A 248 -25.57 -6.07 -7.55
N PRO A 249 -26.89 -5.98 -7.76
CA PRO A 249 -27.87 -6.03 -6.68
C PRO A 249 -27.71 -7.28 -5.79
N LEU A 250 -27.34 -8.42 -6.38
CA LEU A 250 -27.09 -9.68 -5.68
C LEU A 250 -25.85 -9.64 -4.77
N GLY A 251 -24.93 -8.71 -5.03
CA GLY A 251 -23.72 -8.49 -4.23
C GLY A 251 -23.89 -7.38 -3.19
N THR A 252 -25.10 -6.89 -2.97
CA THR A 252 -25.35 -5.79 -2.02
C THR A 252 -26.35 -6.16 -0.94
N VAL A 253 -26.12 -5.62 0.26
CA VAL A 253 -27.07 -5.64 1.37
C VAL A 253 -27.17 -4.24 1.98
N GLU A 254 -28.34 -3.85 2.45
CA GLU A 254 -28.50 -2.63 3.22
C GLU A 254 -28.23 -2.90 4.70
N GLN A 255 -27.25 -2.18 5.27
CA GLN A 255 -26.90 -2.29 6.67
C GLN A 255 -26.56 -0.89 7.21
N LEU A 256 -27.16 -0.51 8.34
CA LEU A 256 -26.98 0.81 8.96
C LEU A 256 -27.22 1.98 7.97
N GLY A 257 -28.24 1.86 7.12
CA GLY A 257 -28.59 2.87 6.12
C GLY A 257 -27.57 3.02 4.98
N ARG A 258 -26.66 2.06 4.80
CA ARG A 258 -25.63 2.07 3.75
C ARG A 258 -25.69 0.78 2.93
N LYS A 259 -25.43 0.90 1.63
CA LYS A 259 -25.20 -0.26 0.76
C LYS A 259 -23.81 -0.84 1.04
N MET A 260 -23.78 -2.05 1.57
CA MET A 260 -22.59 -2.82 1.93
C MET A 260 -22.43 -4.00 0.96
N PRO A 261 -21.19 -4.49 0.74
CA PRO A 261 -21.01 -5.76 0.03
C PRO A 261 -21.74 -6.87 0.80
N LYS A 262 -22.39 -7.78 0.08
CA LYS A 262 -23.22 -8.83 0.67
C LYS A 262 -22.40 -9.74 1.58
N GLY A 263 -21.18 -10.07 1.17
CA GLY A 263 -20.28 -10.86 2.00
C GLY A 263 -19.80 -10.14 3.27
N GLY A 264 -20.04 -8.83 3.39
CA GLY A 264 -19.55 -8.02 4.51
C GLY A 264 -18.06 -7.69 4.39
N PHE A 265 -17.48 -7.17 5.49
CA PHE A 265 -16.11 -6.64 5.49
C PHE A 265 -15.04 -7.72 5.25
N LEU A 266 -15.32 -8.97 5.61
CA LEU A 266 -14.35 -10.06 5.61
C LEU A 266 -14.51 -11.05 4.44
N ALA A 267 -15.53 -10.93 3.59
CA ALA A 267 -15.79 -11.90 2.52
C ALA A 267 -14.91 -11.76 1.28
N HIS A 268 -13.71 -11.22 1.45
CA HIS A 268 -12.67 -11.23 0.44
C HIS A 268 -13.08 -10.62 -0.93
N SER A 269 -14.11 -9.78 -0.96
CA SER A 269 -14.71 -9.20 -2.16
C SER A 269 -13.88 -8.11 -2.81
N GLY A 270 -12.80 -7.70 -2.14
CA GLY A 270 -11.78 -6.81 -2.66
C GLY A 270 -10.78 -7.54 -3.58
N ARG A 271 -10.05 -6.77 -4.38
CA ARG A 271 -8.97 -7.22 -5.26
C ARG A 271 -7.70 -6.43 -4.99
N ILE A 272 -6.55 -7.12 -5.07
CA ILE A 272 -5.24 -6.49 -5.15
C ILE A 272 -4.68 -6.73 -6.55
N MET A 273 -4.45 -5.64 -7.27
CA MET A 273 -3.87 -5.65 -8.61
C MET A 273 -2.64 -4.76 -8.62
N PHE A 274 -1.53 -5.25 -9.17
CA PHE A 274 -0.32 -4.46 -9.34
C PHE A 274 -0.18 -3.99 -10.78
N SER A 275 0.39 -2.80 -10.97
CA SER A 275 0.91 -2.41 -12.27
C SER A 275 2.11 -3.29 -12.65
N LYS A 276 2.49 -3.26 -13.93
CA LYS A 276 3.82 -3.74 -14.31
C LYS A 276 4.88 -2.99 -13.47
N VAL A 277 5.90 -3.71 -13.02
CA VAL A 277 7.06 -3.11 -12.36
C VAL A 277 7.79 -2.20 -13.34
N HIS A 278 8.00 -0.96 -12.92
CA HIS A 278 8.75 0.07 -13.62
C HIS A 278 10.17 0.13 -13.05
N THR A 279 11.16 0.13 -13.94
CA THR A 279 12.57 0.29 -13.58
C THR A 279 13.01 1.72 -13.85
N ILE A 280 13.67 2.33 -12.87
CA ILE A 280 14.19 3.69 -12.96
C ILE A 280 15.68 3.71 -12.60
N THR A 281 16.48 4.31 -13.47
CA THR A 281 17.92 4.51 -13.23
C THR A 281 18.17 5.90 -12.66
N VAL A 282 18.72 5.95 -11.45
CA VAL A 282 19.23 7.16 -10.80
C VAL A 282 20.69 7.34 -11.18
N ARG A 283 21.02 8.47 -11.82
CA ARG A 283 22.37 8.83 -12.26
C ARG A 283 23.00 9.89 -11.39
#